data_AF-A0A9F7TEX4-F1
#
_entry.id   AF-A0A9F7TEX4-F1
#
_cell.length_a   1.000
_cell.length_b   1.000
_cell.length_c   1.000
_cell.angle_alpha   90.00
_cell.angle_beta   90.00
_cell.angle_gamma   90.00
#
_symmetry.space_group_name_H-M   'P 1'
#
loop_
_entity.id
_entity.type
_entity.pdbx_description
1 polymer ?
#
loop_
_entity_poly.entity_id
_entity_poly.type
_entity_poly.pdbx_seq_one_letter_code
_entity_poly.pdbx_strand_id
1 'polypeptide(L)'
;MTLKTQDTHHTSSFPSILHSYQYSEGLGKAVSMAKVMTQMKKLKEKRVERPVSAAELQKKKALLEQRHLESYRRLHRLKDSLSHRYAELLTEKVQRQRQEMKQHNSALKFAEKHNGQSSTGLTFQELVGSTLKDNAAFLKSLSKTRYYLVLELQKQLGQRRCLQGIREQEVFRSWVDQSKTTQLEKQLQQMGEKRL
;
A
#
# COMPACT_ATOMS: atom_id res chain seq x y z
N MET A 1 0.21 7.33 -60.13
CA MET A 1 1.15 6.65 -59.21
C MET A 1 0.34 6.02 -58.08
N THR A 2 -0.05 4.75 -58.20
CA THR A 2 -0.81 4.04 -57.15
C THR A 2 0.16 3.22 -56.31
N LEU A 3 0.32 3.60 -55.03
CA LEU A 3 1.14 2.87 -54.07
C LEU A 3 0.37 1.64 -53.58
N LYS A 4 0.82 0.46 -54.00
CA LYS A 4 0.38 -0.83 -53.44
C LYS A 4 1.15 -1.07 -52.14
N THR A 5 0.49 -0.91 -51.00
CA THR A 5 1.01 -1.43 -49.73
C THR A 5 0.62 -2.91 -49.62
N GLN A 6 1.62 -3.79 -49.73
CA GLN A 6 1.46 -5.21 -49.41
C GLN A 6 1.49 -5.36 -47.89
N ASP A 7 0.37 -5.74 -47.28
CA ASP A 7 0.32 -6.19 -45.89
C ASP A 7 0.88 -7.62 -45.80
N THR A 8 2.18 -7.73 -45.52
CA THR A 8 2.80 -8.98 -45.11
C THR A 8 2.42 -9.28 -43.66
N HIS A 9 1.30 -9.96 -43.44
CA HIS A 9 0.96 -10.48 -42.12
C HIS A 9 1.92 -11.61 -41.73
N HIS A 10 2.81 -11.33 -40.77
CA HIS A 10 3.64 -12.34 -40.13
C HIS A 10 2.73 -13.30 -39.35
N THR A 11 2.51 -14.50 -39.87
CA THR A 11 1.86 -15.58 -39.12
C THR A 11 2.81 -16.05 -38.02
N SER A 12 2.52 -15.71 -36.75
CA SER A 12 3.30 -16.18 -35.61
C SER A 12 3.19 -17.70 -35.48
N SER A 13 4.33 -18.41 -35.35
CA SER A 13 4.32 -19.87 -35.13
C SER A 13 3.97 -20.26 -33.68
N PHE A 14 3.83 -19.28 -32.78
CA PHE A 14 3.48 -19.51 -31.39
C PHE A 14 1.96 -19.62 -31.20
N PRO A 15 1.48 -20.54 -30.35
CA PRO A 15 0.06 -20.72 -30.09
C PRO A 15 -0.54 -19.49 -29.39
N SER A 16 -1.80 -19.18 -29.71
CA SER A 16 -2.55 -18.09 -29.10
C SER A 16 -2.60 -18.24 -27.58
N ILE A 17 -2.35 -17.14 -26.86
CA ILE A 17 -2.36 -17.07 -25.39
C ILE A 17 -3.76 -17.42 -24.83
N LEU A 18 -4.81 -17.36 -25.65
CA LEU A 18 -6.17 -17.81 -25.27
C LEU A 18 -6.28 -19.33 -25.11
N HIS A 19 -5.34 -20.13 -25.63
CA HIS A 19 -5.35 -21.59 -25.46
C HIS A 19 -4.98 -22.04 -24.04
N SER A 20 -4.19 -21.26 -23.28
CA SER A 20 -3.79 -21.65 -21.92
C SER A 20 -4.95 -21.57 -20.93
N TYR A 21 -5.93 -20.70 -21.18
CA TYR A 21 -7.10 -20.51 -20.32
C TYR A 21 -8.20 -21.57 -20.51
N GLN A 22 -8.16 -22.38 -21.57
CA GLN A 22 -9.14 -23.47 -21.76
C GLN A 22 -8.83 -24.73 -20.94
N TYR A 23 -7.63 -24.86 -20.37
CA TYR A 23 -7.17 -26.13 -19.78
C TYR A 23 -7.19 -26.20 -18.25
N SER A 24 -7.68 -25.18 -17.52
CA SER A 24 -7.54 -25.13 -16.06
C SER A 24 -8.64 -25.81 -15.22
N GLU A 25 -9.68 -26.42 -15.81
CA GLU A 25 -10.70 -27.12 -15.00
C GLU A 25 -10.33 -28.59 -14.75
N GLY A 26 -9.74 -28.89 -13.59
CA GLY A 26 -9.82 -30.23 -12.99
C GLY A 26 -8.58 -31.10 -13.15
N LEU A 27 -8.03 -31.47 -11.99
CA LEU A 27 -6.95 -32.42 -11.74
C LEU A 27 -7.40 -33.85 -12.09
N GLY A 28 -7.04 -34.34 -13.28
CA GLY A 28 -7.35 -35.72 -13.71
C GLY A 28 -6.93 -36.09 -15.14
N LYS A 29 -5.96 -35.38 -15.73
CA LYS A 29 -5.91 -35.16 -17.19
C LYS A 29 -4.87 -35.94 -17.99
N ALA A 30 -3.99 -36.76 -17.43
CA ALA A 30 -2.98 -37.45 -18.26
C ALA A 30 -3.62 -38.46 -19.25
N VAL A 31 -4.54 -39.31 -18.77
CA VAL A 31 -5.24 -40.31 -19.59
C VAL A 31 -6.31 -39.66 -20.48
N SER A 32 -6.97 -38.61 -19.99
CA SER A 32 -7.96 -37.83 -20.74
C SER A 32 -7.33 -37.05 -21.90
N MET A 33 -6.18 -36.39 -21.68
CA MET A 33 -5.49 -35.64 -22.73
C MET A 33 -5.01 -36.52 -23.89
N ALA A 34 -4.52 -37.73 -23.61
CA ALA A 34 -4.09 -38.66 -24.65
C ALA A 34 -5.27 -39.11 -25.53
N LYS A 35 -6.42 -39.41 -24.92
CA LYS A 35 -7.68 -39.76 -25.62
C LYS A 35 -8.24 -38.58 -26.42
N VAL A 36 -8.19 -37.37 -25.86
CA VAL A 36 -8.63 -36.14 -26.54
C VAL A 36 -7.69 -35.80 -27.70
N MET A 37 -6.36 -35.95 -27.55
CA MET A 37 -5.41 -35.76 -28.65
C MET A 37 -5.59 -36.78 -29.77
N THR A 38 -5.84 -38.05 -29.45
CA THR A 38 -6.09 -39.08 -30.49
C THR A 38 -7.42 -38.84 -31.20
N GLN A 39 -8.46 -38.41 -30.48
CA GLN A 39 -9.73 -38.00 -31.10
C GLN A 39 -9.57 -36.75 -31.96
N MET A 40 -8.80 -35.75 -31.51
CA MET A 40 -8.46 -34.56 -32.29
C MET A 40 -7.64 -34.89 -33.55
N LYS A 41 -6.67 -35.82 -33.48
CA LYS A 41 -5.94 -36.32 -34.66
C LYS A 41 -6.90 -36.99 -35.65
N LYS A 42 -7.77 -37.88 -35.18
CA LYS A 42 -8.78 -38.54 -36.04
C LYS A 42 -9.81 -37.57 -36.63
N LEU A 43 -10.14 -36.47 -35.93
CA LEU A 43 -11.02 -35.40 -36.41
C LEU A 43 -10.33 -34.48 -37.43
N LYS A 44 -9.03 -34.23 -37.29
CA LYS A 44 -8.22 -33.52 -38.30
C LYS A 44 -8.04 -34.35 -39.56
N GLU A 45 -7.83 -35.65 -39.41
CA GLU A 45 -7.64 -36.59 -40.53
C GLU A 45 -8.94 -36.84 -41.32
N LYS A 46 -10.10 -36.64 -40.70
CA LYS A 46 -11.42 -36.71 -41.36
C LYS A 46 -11.91 -35.39 -41.99
N ARG A 47 -11.17 -34.28 -41.87
CA ARG A 47 -11.46 -33.08 -42.67
C ARG A 47 -10.90 -33.28 -44.06
N VAL A 48 -11.62 -34.06 -44.87
CA VAL A 48 -11.63 -33.84 -46.32
C VAL A 48 -12.12 -32.40 -46.48
N GLU A 49 -11.21 -31.47 -46.79
CA GLU A 49 -11.57 -30.09 -47.08
C GLU A 49 -12.43 -30.10 -48.34
N ARG A 50 -13.76 -30.13 -48.16
CA ARG A 50 -14.67 -29.74 -49.22
C ARG A 50 -14.27 -28.31 -49.62
N PRO A 51 -14.14 -28.02 -50.92
CA PRO A 51 -13.86 -26.67 -51.37
C PRO A 51 -14.99 -25.76 -50.89
N VAL A 52 -14.73 -25.01 -49.82
CA VAL A 52 -15.64 -24.01 -49.28
C VAL A 52 -15.62 -22.87 -50.28
N SER A 53 -16.79 -22.55 -50.86
CA SER A 53 -16.86 -21.45 -51.83
C SER A 53 -16.39 -20.14 -51.19
N ALA A 54 -15.77 -19.26 -51.98
CA ALA A 54 -15.30 -17.97 -51.48
C ALA A 54 -16.41 -17.18 -50.76
N ALA A 55 -17.66 -17.35 -51.20
CA ALA A 55 -18.84 -16.76 -50.58
C ALA A 55 -19.13 -17.32 -49.17
N GLU A 56 -18.98 -18.62 -48.94
CA GLU A 56 -19.14 -19.21 -47.60
C GLU A 56 -18.03 -18.77 -46.63
N LEU A 57 -16.82 -18.58 -47.14
CA LEU A 57 -15.67 -18.12 -46.35
C LEU A 57 -15.83 -16.65 -45.97
N GLN A 58 -16.33 -15.81 -46.87
CA GLN A 58 -16.71 -14.43 -46.58
C GLN A 58 -17.85 -14.34 -45.56
N LYS A 59 -18.91 -15.16 -45.70
CA LYS A 59 -20.00 -15.22 -44.72
C LYS A 59 -19.50 -15.59 -43.32
N LYS A 60 -18.60 -16.57 -43.21
CA LYS A 60 -17.98 -16.96 -41.93
C LYS A 60 -17.15 -15.82 -41.32
N LYS A 61 -16.37 -15.11 -42.14
CA LYS A 61 -15.59 -13.94 -41.68
C LYS A 61 -16.51 -12.83 -41.16
N ALA A 62 -17.56 -12.49 -41.89
CA ALA A 62 -18.53 -11.47 -41.47
C ALA A 62 -19.22 -11.82 -40.14
N LEU A 63 -19.60 -13.10 -39.94
CA LEU A 63 -20.19 -13.55 -38.68
C LEU A 63 -19.21 -13.47 -37.50
N LEU A 64 -17.93 -13.77 -37.73
CA LEU A 64 -16.90 -13.63 -36.70
C LEU A 64 -16.66 -12.16 -36.34
N GLU A 65 -16.61 -11.29 -37.33
CA GLU A 65 -16.46 -9.86 -37.14
C GLU A 65 -17.66 -9.25 -36.39
N GLN A 66 -18.88 -9.66 -36.73
CA GLN A 66 -20.08 -9.30 -35.98
C GLN A 66 -19.99 -9.74 -34.51
N ARG A 67 -19.58 -10.98 -34.24
CA ARG A 67 -19.42 -11.49 -32.88
C ARG A 67 -18.35 -10.70 -32.11
N HIS A 68 -17.24 -10.35 -32.74
CA HIS A 68 -16.18 -9.54 -32.13
C HIS A 68 -16.70 -8.14 -31.77
N LEU A 69 -17.42 -7.50 -32.69
CA LEU A 69 -18.03 -6.19 -32.47
C LEU A 69 -19.03 -6.21 -31.30
N GLU A 70 -19.87 -7.24 -31.23
CA GLU A 70 -20.80 -7.44 -30.12
C GLU A 70 -20.07 -7.63 -28.79
N SER A 71 -19.00 -8.43 -28.78
CA SER A 71 -18.20 -8.67 -27.58
C SER A 71 -17.52 -7.39 -27.09
N TYR A 72 -16.95 -6.61 -28.02
CA TYR A 72 -16.35 -5.32 -27.72
C TYR A 72 -17.36 -4.34 -27.11
N ARG A 73 -18.56 -4.23 -27.72
CA ARG A 73 -19.64 -3.40 -27.19
C ARG A 73 -20.08 -3.82 -25.79
N ARG A 74 -20.21 -5.12 -25.54
CA ARG A 74 -20.57 -5.65 -24.21
C ARG A 74 -19.51 -5.32 -23.16
N LEU A 75 -18.23 -5.47 -23.50
CA LEU A 75 -17.13 -5.16 -22.60
C LEU A 75 -17.08 -3.67 -22.25
N HIS A 76 -17.31 -2.79 -23.24
CA HIS A 76 -17.40 -1.36 -22.99
C HIS A 76 -18.58 -1.00 -22.07
N ARG A 77 -19.77 -1.57 -22.32
CA ARG A 77 -20.93 -1.37 -21.43
C ARG A 77 -20.63 -1.81 -19.99
N LEU A 78 -19.92 -2.93 -19.82
CA LEU A 78 -19.51 -3.40 -18.50
C LEU A 78 -18.54 -2.42 -17.84
N LYS A 79 -17.50 -1.99 -18.56
CA LYS A 79 -16.54 -0.98 -18.09
C LYS A 79 -17.28 0.29 -17.62
N ASP A 80 -18.19 0.79 -18.44
CA ASP A 80 -18.94 2.01 -18.15
C ASP A 80 -19.80 1.81 -16.89
N SER A 81 -20.54 0.71 -16.79
CA SER A 81 -21.37 0.40 -15.61
C SER A 81 -20.56 0.32 -14.31
N LEU A 82 -19.37 -0.29 -14.36
CA LEU A 82 -18.47 -0.38 -13.21
C LEU A 82 -17.88 0.97 -12.85
N SER A 83 -17.51 1.78 -13.85
CA SER A 83 -17.01 3.14 -13.64
C SER A 83 -18.05 4.03 -12.96
N HIS A 84 -19.31 3.96 -13.39
CA HIS A 84 -20.41 4.72 -12.78
C HIS A 84 -20.62 4.29 -11.33
N ARG A 85 -20.74 2.97 -11.09
CA ARG A 85 -20.93 2.44 -9.73
C ARG A 85 -19.79 2.79 -8.79
N TYR A 86 -18.55 2.78 -9.29
CA TYR A 86 -17.39 3.19 -8.51
C TYR A 86 -17.42 4.69 -8.17
N ALA A 87 -17.79 5.53 -9.15
CA ALA A 87 -17.94 6.96 -8.93
C ALA A 87 -19.03 7.27 -7.88
N GLU A 88 -20.18 6.60 -7.96
CA GLU A 88 -21.25 6.71 -6.96
C GLU A 88 -20.75 6.35 -5.56
N LEU A 89 -20.12 5.19 -5.40
CA LEU A 89 -19.58 4.75 -4.11
C LEU A 89 -18.54 5.74 -3.55
N LEU A 90 -17.70 6.31 -4.41
CA LEU A 90 -16.73 7.31 -4.00
C LEU A 90 -17.44 8.59 -3.53
N THR A 91 -18.45 9.05 -4.26
CA THR A 91 -19.22 10.23 -3.85
C THR A 91 -19.95 10.02 -2.53
N GLU A 92 -20.58 8.86 -2.32
CA GLU A 92 -21.23 8.51 -1.06
C GLU A 92 -20.23 8.50 0.11
N LYS A 93 -19.06 7.89 -0.09
CA LYS A 93 -18.00 7.86 0.93
C LYS A 93 -17.54 9.28 1.29
N VAL A 94 -17.29 10.12 0.29
CA VAL A 94 -16.86 11.50 0.50
C VAL A 94 -17.95 12.32 1.20
N GLN A 95 -19.22 12.15 0.82
CA GLN A 95 -20.34 12.84 1.48
C GLN A 95 -20.49 12.40 2.93
N ARG A 96 -20.42 11.10 3.22
CA ARG A 96 -20.47 10.55 4.58
C ARG A 96 -19.34 11.12 5.44
N GLN A 97 -18.12 11.10 4.93
CA GLN A 97 -16.96 11.64 5.65
C GLN A 97 -17.12 13.15 5.93
N ARG A 98 -17.60 13.93 4.95
CA ARG A 98 -17.88 15.36 5.15
C ARG A 98 -18.97 15.59 6.19
N GLN A 99 -20.01 14.74 6.22
CA GLN A 99 -21.07 14.81 7.20
C GLN A 99 -20.56 14.49 8.62
N GLU A 100 -19.76 13.43 8.77
CA GLU A 100 -19.10 13.06 10.04
C GLU A 100 -18.23 14.21 10.56
N MET A 101 -17.40 14.81 9.69
CA MET A 101 -16.59 15.98 10.05
C MET A 101 -17.45 17.18 10.46
N LYS A 102 -18.57 17.43 9.76
CA LYS A 102 -19.50 18.52 10.11
C LYS A 102 -20.16 18.26 11.46
N GLN A 103 -20.58 17.03 11.73
CA GLN A 103 -21.17 16.63 13.00
C GLN A 103 -20.17 16.80 14.15
N HIS A 104 -18.95 16.28 13.99
CA HIS A 104 -17.88 16.45 14.98
C HIS A 104 -17.58 17.93 15.27
N ASN A 105 -17.41 18.74 14.22
CA ASN A 105 -17.19 20.18 14.38
C ASN A 105 -18.39 20.91 15.01
N SER A 106 -19.63 20.47 14.74
CA SER A 106 -20.81 21.05 15.38
C SER A 106 -20.89 20.65 16.86
N ALA A 107 -20.61 19.40 17.21
CA ALA A 107 -20.59 18.92 18.58
C ALA A 107 -19.54 19.68 19.42
N LEU A 108 -18.36 19.94 18.84
CA LEU A 108 -17.35 20.80 19.45
C LEU A 108 -17.88 22.22 19.69
N LYS A 109 -18.54 22.83 18.70
CA LYS A 109 -19.11 24.19 18.82
C LYS A 109 -20.26 24.27 19.83
N PHE A 110 -21.08 23.22 19.99
CA PHE A 110 -22.13 23.17 21.00
C PHE A 110 -21.52 23.01 22.41
N ALA A 111 -20.50 22.17 22.58
CA ALA A 111 -19.77 22.04 23.84
C ALA A 111 -19.10 23.36 24.27
N GLU A 112 -18.54 24.09 23.30
CA GLU A 112 -17.89 25.40 23.53
C GLU A 112 -18.90 26.52 23.85
N LYS A 113 -20.12 26.47 23.30
CA LYS A 113 -21.18 27.44 23.62
C LYS A 113 -21.85 27.21 24.97
N HIS A 114 -21.94 25.96 25.44
CA HIS A 114 -22.48 25.66 26.77
C HIS A 114 -21.48 25.94 27.89
N ASN A 115 -20.18 25.87 27.61
CA ASN A 115 -19.12 26.32 28.49
C ASN A 115 -18.72 27.75 28.10
N GLY A 116 -19.61 28.71 28.35
CA GLY A 116 -19.42 30.11 27.96
C GLY A 116 -18.09 30.68 28.48
N GLN A 117 -17.07 30.70 27.61
CA GLN A 117 -15.86 31.48 27.79
C GLN A 117 -15.24 31.75 26.42
N SER A 118 -15.53 32.95 25.90
CA SER A 118 -14.79 33.52 24.78
C SER A 118 -13.34 33.74 25.18
N SER A 119 -12.40 33.11 24.50
CA SER A 119 -11.07 33.71 24.33
C SER A 119 -10.47 33.30 22.98
N THR A 120 -10.18 34.33 22.21
CA THR A 120 -9.42 34.31 20.97
C THR A 120 -8.08 33.62 21.20
N GLY A 121 -7.85 32.49 20.54
CA GLY A 121 -6.56 31.81 20.58
C GLY A 121 -6.74 30.36 20.18
N LEU A 122 -5.94 29.90 19.22
CA LEU A 122 -5.86 28.51 18.77
C LEU A 122 -5.62 27.58 19.98
N THR A 123 -6.69 27.07 20.58
CA THR A 123 -6.61 26.02 21.59
C THR A 123 -6.43 24.72 20.84
N PHE A 124 -5.17 24.26 20.77
CA PHE A 124 -4.88 22.86 20.55
C PHE A 124 -5.73 22.08 21.55
N GLN A 125 -6.77 21.43 21.06
CA GLN A 125 -7.65 20.60 21.85
C GLN A 125 -6.76 19.54 22.53
N GLU A 126 -6.64 19.64 23.85
CA GLU A 126 -5.98 18.62 24.66
C GLU A 126 -6.63 17.28 24.30
N LEU A 127 -5.90 16.48 23.53
CA LEU A 127 -6.15 15.05 23.39
C LEU A 127 -6.28 14.53 24.82
N VAL A 128 -7.44 13.96 25.16
CA VAL A 128 -7.68 13.29 26.43
C VAL A 128 -6.56 12.27 26.57
N GLY A 129 -5.53 12.65 27.32
CA GLY A 129 -4.34 11.86 27.50
C GLY A 129 -4.78 10.62 28.23
N SER A 130 -4.58 9.45 27.62
CA SER A 130 -4.48 8.22 28.40
C SER A 130 -3.49 8.52 29.52
N THR A 131 -3.95 8.52 30.78
CA THR A 131 -3.08 8.76 31.92
C THR A 131 -2.07 7.62 31.95
N LEU A 132 -0.89 7.87 31.36
CA LEU A 132 0.24 6.97 31.42
C LEU A 132 0.62 6.90 32.89
N LYS A 133 0.22 5.82 33.57
CA LYS A 133 0.64 5.59 34.95
C LYS A 133 2.15 5.47 34.93
N ASP A 134 2.80 6.46 35.54
CA ASP A 134 4.24 6.59 35.53
C ASP A 134 4.82 5.46 36.37
N ASN A 135 5.12 4.33 35.71
CA ASN A 135 5.70 3.15 36.35
C ASN A 135 7.18 3.41 36.61
N ALA A 136 7.48 4.37 37.48
CA ALA A 136 8.84 4.75 37.84
C ALA A 136 9.65 3.56 38.39
N ALA A 137 8.98 2.60 39.03
CA ALA A 137 9.60 1.34 39.48
C ALA A 137 10.07 0.48 38.30
N PHE A 138 9.28 0.39 37.23
CA PHE A 138 9.65 -0.34 36.00
C PHE A 138 10.83 0.35 35.32
N LEU A 139 10.80 1.67 35.16
CA LEU A 139 11.90 2.42 34.56
C LEU A 139 13.22 2.30 35.35
N LYS A 140 13.14 2.18 36.69
CA LYS A 140 14.32 1.90 37.53
C LYS A 140 14.87 0.49 37.37
N SER A 141 14.03 -0.50 37.07
CA SER A 141 14.45 -1.90 36.87
C SER A 141 15.06 -2.17 35.50
N LEU A 142 14.87 -1.28 34.53
CA LEU A 142 15.46 -1.42 33.21
C LEU A 142 16.97 -1.24 33.27
N SER A 143 17.72 -2.13 32.61
CA SER A 143 19.16 -1.95 32.44
C SER A 143 19.42 -0.69 31.63
N LYS A 144 20.13 0.27 32.22
CA LYS A 144 20.44 1.54 31.55
C LYS A 144 21.41 1.24 30.41
N THR A 145 20.97 1.45 29.17
CA THR A 145 21.86 1.38 28.01
C THR A 145 22.82 2.57 28.03
N ARG A 146 23.93 2.49 27.27
CA ARG A 146 24.93 3.58 27.13
C ARG A 146 24.26 4.94 26.90
N TYR A 147 23.23 4.96 26.07
CA TYR A 147 22.50 6.18 25.74
C TYR A 147 21.83 6.82 26.97
N TYR A 148 21.14 6.03 27.80
CA TYR A 148 20.53 6.54 29.03
C TYR A 148 21.57 7.06 30.03
N LEU A 149 22.73 6.41 30.11
CA LEU A 149 23.83 6.87 30.95
C LEU A 149 24.39 8.23 30.49
N VAL A 150 24.60 8.39 29.19
CA VAL A 150 25.03 9.67 28.60
C VAL A 150 24.03 10.77 28.89
N LEU A 151 22.74 10.49 28.69
CA LEU A 151 21.67 11.46 28.91
C LEU A 151 21.59 11.89 30.38
N GLU A 152 21.72 10.94 31.30
CA GLU A 152 21.74 11.23 32.73
C GLU A 152 22.96 12.09 33.10
N LEU A 153 24.13 11.77 32.55
CA LEU A 153 25.36 12.53 32.82
C LEU A 153 25.26 13.95 32.27
N GLN A 154 24.72 14.12 31.07
CA GLN A 154 24.44 15.42 30.48
C GLN A 154 23.48 16.24 31.36
N LYS A 155 22.42 15.61 31.89
CA LYS A 155 21.49 16.26 32.81
C LYS A 155 22.18 16.70 34.10
N GLN A 156 23.03 15.86 34.69
CA GLN A 156 23.80 16.19 35.90
C GLN A 156 24.75 17.37 35.68
N LEU A 157 25.49 17.36 34.56
CA LEU A 157 26.41 18.42 34.20
C LEU A 157 25.68 19.73 33.85
N GLY A 158 24.52 19.64 33.20
CA GLY A 158 23.64 20.78 32.94
C GLY A 158 23.14 21.42 34.24
N GLN A 159 22.75 20.62 35.25
CA GLN A 159 22.35 21.13 36.57
C GLN A 159 23.49 21.87 37.27
N ARG A 160 24.73 21.42 37.09
CA ARG A 160 25.94 22.09 37.62
C ARG A 160 26.46 23.21 36.74
N ARG A 161 25.72 23.58 35.68
CA ARG A 161 26.08 24.62 34.71
C ARG A 161 27.41 24.37 33.97
N CYS A 162 27.83 23.12 33.86
CA CYS A 162 29.05 22.74 33.15
C CYS A 162 28.87 22.57 31.64
N LEU A 163 27.61 22.54 31.16
CA LEU A 163 27.24 22.36 29.75
C LEU A 163 26.23 23.42 29.31
N GLN A 164 26.55 24.70 29.56
CA GLN A 164 25.68 25.82 29.19
C GLN A 164 25.89 26.28 27.76
N GLY A 165 27.14 26.22 27.27
CA GLY A 165 27.50 26.68 25.94
C GLY A 165 27.46 25.59 24.87
N ILE A 166 27.23 25.99 23.62
CA ILE A 166 27.26 25.10 22.45
C ILE A 166 28.63 24.39 22.33
N ARG A 167 29.72 25.12 22.55
CA ARG A 167 31.09 24.56 22.52
C ARG A 167 31.30 23.48 23.58
N GLU A 168 30.77 23.69 24.77
CA GLU A 168 30.87 22.72 25.88
C GLU A 168 30.09 21.44 25.55
N GLN A 169 28.94 21.58 24.91
CA GLN A 169 28.14 20.45 24.44
C GLN A 169 28.84 19.67 23.32
N GLU A 170 29.53 20.34 22.39
CA GLU A 170 30.32 19.68 21.35
C GLU A 170 31.50 18.89 21.94
N VAL A 171 32.22 19.48 22.91
CA VAL A 171 33.30 18.80 23.64
C VAL A 171 32.76 17.60 24.43
N PHE A 172 31.61 17.74 25.07
CA PHE A 172 30.97 16.63 25.77
C PHE A 172 30.60 15.49 24.81
N ARG A 173 30.05 15.81 23.62
CA ARG A 173 29.72 14.80 22.61
C ARG A 173 30.94 14.02 22.16
N SER A 174 32.04 14.71 21.82
CA SER A 174 33.27 14.04 21.41
C SER A 174 33.88 13.18 22.53
N TRP A 175 33.81 13.65 23.78
CA TRP A 175 34.24 12.87 24.94
C TRP A 175 33.38 11.62 25.18
N VAL A 176 32.05 11.76 25.07
CA VAL A 176 31.11 10.64 25.20
C VAL A 176 31.37 9.57 24.16
N ASP A 177 31.61 9.97 22.91
CA ASP A 177 31.84 9.05 21.80
C ASP A 177 33.09 8.19 22.02
N GLN A 178 34.14 8.78 22.61
CA GLN A 178 35.38 8.10 22.96
C GLN A 178 35.30 7.26 24.26
N SER A 179 34.39 7.60 25.17
CA SER A 179 34.28 6.94 26.47
C SER A 179 33.62 5.54 26.40
N LYS A 180 34.13 4.61 27.22
CA LYS A 180 33.50 3.28 27.41
C LYS A 180 32.33 3.38 28.40
N THR A 181 31.35 2.48 28.27
CA THR A 181 30.15 2.44 29.13
C THR A 181 30.47 2.37 30.62
N THR A 182 31.44 1.54 31.01
CA THR A 182 31.86 1.38 32.41
C THR A 182 32.49 2.64 33.00
N GLN A 183 33.10 3.50 32.16
CA GLN A 183 33.65 4.78 32.59
C GLN A 183 32.53 5.79 32.86
N LEU A 184 31.50 5.80 32.01
CA LEU A 184 30.31 6.66 32.19
C LEU A 184 29.55 6.31 33.47
N GLU A 185 29.37 5.02 33.76
CA GLU A 185 28.72 4.55 35.00
C GLU A 185 29.49 4.99 36.25
N LYS A 186 30.82 4.85 36.26
CA LYS A 186 31.67 5.32 37.35
C LYS A 186 31.58 6.83 37.54
N GLN A 187 31.59 7.61 36.46
CA GLN A 187 31.44 9.06 36.53
C GLN A 187 30.06 9.48 37.07
N LEU A 188 29.01 8.76 36.69
CA LEU A 188 27.66 8.99 37.23
C LEU A 188 27.58 8.69 38.72
N GLN A 189 28.19 7.59 39.19
CA GLN A 189 28.25 7.26 40.61
C GLN A 189 29.02 8.33 41.39
N GLN A 190 30.20 8.74 40.92
CA GLN A 190 31.00 9.80 41.56
C GLN A 190 30.26 11.15 41.63
N MET A 191 29.47 11.49 40.62
CA MET A 191 28.68 12.73 40.60
C MET A 191 27.40 12.62 41.42
N GLY A 192 26.85 11.42 41.55
CA GLY A 192 25.71 11.09 42.41
C GLY A 192 26.07 11.08 43.89
N GLU A 193 27.24 10.57 44.27
CA GLU A 193 27.73 10.52 45.66
C GLU A 193 28.06 11.92 46.21
N LYS A 194 28.55 12.84 45.37
CA LYS A 194 28.77 14.26 45.72
C LYS A 194 27.48 15.07 45.97
N ARG A 195 26.31 14.42 46.07
CA ARG A 195 25.01 15.03 46.45
C ARG A 195 24.64 14.79 47.92
N LEU A 196 25.53 14.22 48.73
CA LEU A 196 25.44 14.19 50.19
C LEU A 196 26.47 15.13 50.80
#